data_AF-A0A1Y0IAW0-F1
#
_entry.id   AF-A0A1Y0IAW0-F1
#
_cell.length_a   1.000
_cell.length_b   1.000
_cell.length_c   1.000
_cell.angle_alpha   90.00
_cell.angle_beta   90.00
_cell.angle_gamma   90.00
#
_symmetry.space_group_name_H-M   'P 1'
#
loop_
_entity.id
_entity.type
_entity.pdbx_description
1 polymer ?
#
loop_
_entity_poly.entity_id
_entity_poly.type
_entity_poly.pdbx_seq_one_letter_code
_entity_poly.pdbx_strand_id
1 'polypeptide(L)'
;MAIEQVFVAKNPDSALKLGQARGVAIVAAANHELEVFEYAARNIKQSVVGKGSAEKSQVQHMVMAILGLEQKPQVDAADGLAVALCHANTTSNLIKISGGARVRRGRIVT
;
A
#
# COMPACT_ATOMS: atom_id res chain seq x y z
N MET A 1 -7.58 -5.15 6.77
CA MET A 1 -6.83 -3.89 7.00
C MET A 1 -5.51 -3.96 6.24
N ALA A 2 -5.15 -2.92 5.49
CA ALA A 2 -3.85 -2.83 4.83
C ALA A 2 -2.97 -1.79 5.54
N ILE A 3 -1.69 -2.10 5.73
CA ILE A 3 -0.72 -1.23 6.41
C ILE A 3 0.62 -1.20 5.67
N GLU A 4 1.34 -0.08 5.80
CA GLU A 4 2.71 0.01 5.32
C GLU A 4 3.65 -0.79 6.24
N GLN A 5 4.60 -1.50 5.62
CA GLN A 5 5.69 -2.17 6.32
C GLN A 5 6.76 -1.14 6.72
N VAL A 6 7.10 -1.11 8.01
CA VAL A 6 8.14 -0.23 8.53
C VAL A 6 9.52 -0.82 8.24
N PHE A 7 10.37 -0.09 7.53
CA PHE A 7 11.80 -0.40 7.39
C PHE A 7 12.62 0.38 8.41
N VAL A 8 13.83 -0.14 8.71
CA VAL A 8 14.81 0.38 9.68
C VAL A 8 14.74 1.90 9.83
N ALA A 9 14.24 2.34 10.98
CA ALA A 9 14.18 3.76 11.31
C ALA A 9 15.59 4.26 11.65
N LYS A 10 15.96 5.44 11.13
CA LYS A 10 17.24 6.09 11.43
C LYS A 10 17.39 6.46 12.91
N ASN A 11 16.27 6.65 13.62
CA ASN A 11 16.22 7.03 15.02
C ASN A 11 15.45 5.97 15.83
N PRO A 12 16.06 5.33 16.84
CA PRO A 12 15.42 4.29 17.64
C PRO A 12 14.22 4.77 18.46
N ASP A 13 14.22 6.01 18.95
CA ASP A 13 13.08 6.57 19.71
C ASP A 13 11.85 6.72 18.81
N SER A 14 12.05 7.25 17.60
CA SER A 14 10.98 7.34 16.60
C SER A 14 10.50 5.95 16.15
N ALA A 15 11.40 4.98 16.04
CA ALA A 15 11.08 3.59 15.73
C ALA A 15 10.15 2.98 16.78
N LEU A 16 10.47 3.20 18.06
CA LEU A 16 9.71 2.66 19.18
C LEU A 16 8.30 3.26 19.22
N LYS A 17 8.18 4.58 19.08
CA LYS A 17 6.88 5.28 19.03
C LYS A 17 6.01 4.80 17.88
N LEU A 18 6.60 4.66 16.69
CA LEU A 18 5.89 4.13 15.52
C LEU A 18 5.48 2.67 15.73
N GLY A 19 6.35 1.84 16.31
CA GLY A 19 6.08 0.45 16.65
C GLY A 19 4.90 0.30 17.62
N GLN A 20 4.83 1.13 18.65
CA GLN A 20 3.71 1.17 19.60
C GLN A 20 2.39 1.52 18.90
N ALA A 21 2.36 2.61 18.13
CA ALA A 21 1.16 3.02 17.39
C ALA A 21 0.68 1.94 16.41
N ARG A 22 1.62 1.32 15.69
CA ARG A 22 1.33 0.21 14.77
C ARG A 22 0.81 -1.03 15.50
N GLY A 23 1.40 -1.38 16.63
CA GLY A 23 0.94 -2.49 17.46
C GLY A 23 -0.52 -2.31 17.90
N VAL A 24 -0.89 -1.11 18.35
CA VAL A 24 -2.28 -0.78 18.70
C VAL A 24 -3.22 -0.94 17.50
N ALA A 25 -2.83 -0.45 16.32
CA ALA A 25 -3.65 -0.58 15.11
C ALA A 25 -3.85 -2.04 14.69
N ILE A 26 -2.81 -2.87 14.77
CA ILE A 26 -2.89 -4.31 14.43
C ILE A 26 -3.78 -5.06 15.42
N VAL A 27 -3.61 -4.82 16.73
CA VAL A 27 -4.45 -5.44 17.75
C VAL A 27 -5.91 -5.02 17.60
N ALA A 28 -6.17 -3.75 17.30
CA ALA A 28 -7.52 -3.27 17.01
C ALA A 28 -8.14 -4.02 15.81
N ALA A 29 -7.40 -4.18 14.72
CA ALA A 29 -7.86 -4.96 13.57
C ALA A 29 -8.13 -6.43 13.91
N ALA A 30 -7.23 -7.07 14.67
CA ALA A 30 -7.39 -8.45 15.11
C ALA A 30 -8.63 -8.64 16.01
N ASN A 31 -8.90 -7.70 16.92
CA ASN A 31 -10.09 -7.71 17.77
C ASN A 31 -11.41 -7.58 16.99
N HIS A 32 -11.34 -7.06 15.76
CA HIS A 32 -12.46 -6.96 14.83
C HIS A 32 -12.43 -8.05 13.74
N GLU A 33 -11.64 -9.11 13.92
CA GLU A 33 -11.51 -10.22 12.98
C GLU A 33 -11.09 -9.78 11.56
N LEU A 34 -10.37 -8.67 11.45
CA LEU A 34 -9.89 -8.15 10.17
C LEU A 34 -8.50 -8.71 9.85
N GLU A 35 -8.37 -9.37 8.71
CA GLU A 35 -7.06 -9.78 8.18
C GLU A 35 -6.14 -8.56 7.96
N VAL A 36 -4.87 -8.66 8.35
CA VAL A 36 -3.89 -7.59 8.20
C VAL A 36 -2.94 -7.92 7.06
N PHE A 37 -2.81 -6.99 6.10
CA PHE A 37 -1.92 -7.10 4.96
C PHE A 37 -0.84 -6.02 5.00
N GLU A 38 0.41 -6.42 4.82
CA GLU A 38 1.55 -5.52 4.88
C GLU A 38 2.15 -5.28 3.49
N TYR A 39 2.45 -4.01 3.19
CA TYR A 39 3.05 -3.62 1.92
C TYR A 39 4.31 -2.79 2.12
N ALA A 40 5.39 -3.16 1.44
CA ALA A 40 6.58 -2.33 1.38
C ALA A 40 6.28 -0.99 0.67
N ALA A 41 6.90 0.09 1.14
CA ALA A 41 6.80 1.44 0.53
C ALA A 41 7.00 1.42 -1.00
N ARG A 42 7.96 0.61 -1.47
CA ARG A 42 8.25 0.43 -2.89
C ARG A 42 7.07 -0.19 -3.65
N ASN A 43 6.36 -1.14 -3.06
CA ASN A 43 5.20 -1.79 -3.68
C ASN A 43 4.01 -0.83 -3.77
N ILE A 44 3.80 -0.02 -2.74
CA ILE A 44 2.76 1.03 -2.72
C ILE A 44 3.02 2.03 -3.86
N LYS A 45 4.23 2.57 -3.93
CA LYS A 45 4.65 3.49 -5.00
C LYS A 45 4.52 2.86 -6.39
N GLN A 46 4.94 1.61 -6.54
CA GLN A 46 4.81 0.87 -7.79
C GLN A 46 3.35 0.67 -8.19
N SER A 47 2.47 0.37 -7.24
CA SER A 47 1.06 0.11 -7.51
C SER A 47 0.29 1.38 -7.87
N VAL A 48 0.59 2.51 -7.23
CA VAL A 48 -0.15 3.76 -7.41
C VAL A 48 0.41 4.61 -8.55
N VAL A 49 1.73 4.71 -8.68
CA VAL A 49 2.41 5.60 -9.65
C VAL A 49 2.98 4.82 -10.84
N GLY A 50 3.13 3.49 -10.73
CA GLY A 50 3.82 2.67 -11.74
C GLY A 50 5.35 2.65 -11.59
N LYS A 51 5.91 3.30 -10.56
CA LYS A 51 7.35 3.29 -10.28
C LYS A 51 7.64 3.21 -8.78
N GLY A 52 8.30 2.14 -8.34
CA GLY A 52 8.63 1.94 -6.92
C GLY A 52 9.55 2.98 -6.29
N SER A 53 10.29 3.75 -7.09
CA SER A 53 11.15 4.84 -6.64
C SER A 53 10.48 6.23 -6.70
N ALA A 54 9.16 6.31 -6.88
CA ALA A 54 8.45 7.58 -7.00
C ALA A 54 8.57 8.45 -5.73
N GLU A 55 8.48 9.75 -5.93
CA GLU A 55 8.43 10.74 -4.85
C GLU A 55 7.05 10.75 -4.16
N LYS A 56 7.00 11.14 -2.87
CA LYS A 56 5.72 11.20 -2.13
C LYS A 56 4.70 12.14 -2.77
N SER A 57 5.16 13.25 -3.35
CA SER A 57 4.29 14.19 -4.08
C SER A 57 3.62 13.56 -5.29
N GLN A 58 4.32 12.67 -6.00
CA GLN A 58 3.77 11.93 -7.13
C GLN A 58 2.72 10.92 -6.67
N VAL A 59 2.96 10.24 -5.55
CA VAL A 59 1.96 9.34 -4.94
C VAL A 59 0.69 10.12 -4.60
N GLN A 60 0.81 11.25 -3.90
CA GLN A 60 -0.34 12.06 -3.51
C GLN A 60 -1.12 12.59 -4.72
N HIS A 61 -0.43 13.05 -5.77
CA HIS A 61 -1.08 13.48 -7.01
C HIS A 61 -1.84 12.33 -7.67
N MET A 62 -1.24 11.14 -7.74
CA MET A 62 -1.89 9.96 -8.32
C MET A 62 -3.07 9.47 -7.48
N VAL A 63 -2.98 9.53 -6.15
CA VAL A 63 -4.12 9.23 -5.25
C VAL A 63 -5.31 10.15 -5.58
N MET A 64 -5.06 11.45 -5.73
CA MET A 64 -6.12 12.40 -6.10
C MET A 64 -6.71 12.07 -7.47
N ALA A 65 -5.86 11.79 -8.47
CA ALA A 65 -6.30 11.47 -9.82
C ALA A 65 -7.13 10.17 -9.88
N ILE A 66 -6.71 9.12 -9.16
CA ILE A 66 -7.39 7.82 -9.14
C ILE A 66 -8.73 7.91 -8.40
N LEU A 67 -8.79 8.64 -7.29
CA LEU A 67 -9.98 8.74 -6.45
C LEU A 67 -10.88 9.94 -6.81
N GLY A 68 -10.49 10.78 -7.77
CA GLY A 68 -11.24 11.98 -8.16
C GLY A 68 -11.33 13.02 -7.04
N LEU A 69 -10.29 13.18 -6.21
CA LEU A 69 -10.30 14.13 -5.09
C LEU A 69 -10.03 15.55 -5.59
N GLU A 70 -10.97 16.45 -5.34
CA GLU A 70 -10.84 17.88 -5.68
C GLU A 70 -9.83 18.61 -4.80
N GLN A 71 -9.77 18.23 -3.51
CA GLN A 71 -8.88 18.84 -2.54
C GLN A 71 -7.70 17.93 -2.22
N LYS A 72 -6.54 18.55 -2.05
CA LYS A 72 -5.32 17.85 -1.68
C LYS A 72 -5.47 17.31 -0.24
N PRO A 73 -5.46 15.98 -0.03
CA PRO A 73 -5.56 15.42 1.32
C PRO A 73 -4.31 15.77 2.13
N GLN A 74 -4.43 15.72 3.46
CA GLN A 74 -3.25 15.76 4.33
C GLN A 74 -2.27 14.63 3.97
N VAL A 75 -0.98 14.83 4.24
CA VAL A 75 0.07 13.89 3.83
C VAL A 75 -0.19 12.48 4.39
N ASP A 76 -0.53 12.38 5.68
CA ASP A 76 -0.80 11.07 6.31
C ASP A 76 -2.05 10.39 5.75
N ALA A 77 -3.07 11.18 5.40
CA ALA A 77 -4.27 10.67 4.74
C ALA A 77 -3.98 10.17 3.32
N ALA A 78 -3.12 10.87 2.57
CA ALA A 78 -2.69 10.44 1.25
C ALA A 78 -1.91 9.11 1.30
N ASP A 79 -1.01 8.97 2.27
CA ASP A 79 -0.23 7.74 2.49
C ASP A 79 -1.17 6.56 2.83
N GLY A 80 -2.17 6.77 3.70
CA GLY A 80 -3.20 5.76 4.02
C GLY A 80 -4.05 5.35 2.81
N LEU A 81 -4.51 6.31 2.01
CA LEU A 81 -5.24 6.04 0.76
C LEU A 81 -4.39 5.27 -0.25
N ALA A 82 -3.11 5.60 -0.35
CA ALA A 82 -2.18 4.89 -1.25
C ALA A 82 -2.00 3.42 -0.83
N VAL A 83 -1.90 3.13 0.47
CA VAL A 83 -1.84 1.76 1.00
C VAL A 83 -3.13 0.99 0.66
N ALA A 84 -4.29 1.62 0.84
CA ALA A 84 -5.58 1.02 0.51
C ALA A 84 -5.70 0.70 -0.99
N LEU A 85 -5.30 1.63 -1.86
CA LEU A 85 -5.24 1.42 -3.31
C LEU A 85 -4.28 0.28 -3.68
N CYS A 86 -3.11 0.22 -3.05
CA CYS A 86 -2.15 -0.86 -3.26
C CYS A 86 -2.75 -2.23 -2.91
N HIS A 87 -3.48 -2.31 -1.79
CA HIS A 87 -4.18 -3.53 -1.40
C HIS A 87 -5.28 -3.91 -2.41
N ALA A 88 -6.13 -2.96 -2.79
CA ALA A 88 -7.20 -3.18 -3.77
C ALA A 88 -6.65 -3.68 -5.12
N ASN A 89 -5.57 -3.09 -5.61
CA ASN A 89 -4.89 -3.49 -6.84
C ASN A 89 -4.28 -4.91 -6.73
N THR A 90 -3.68 -5.22 -5.58
CA THR A 90 -3.07 -6.54 -5.34
C THR A 90 -4.15 -7.62 -5.31
N THR A 91 -5.22 -7.42 -4.55
CA THR A 91 -6.34 -8.36 -4.43
C THR A 91 -7.06 -8.54 -5.77
N SER A 92 -7.29 -7.44 -6.50
CA SER A 92 -7.92 -7.51 -7.83
C SER A 92 -7.08 -8.29 -8.85
N ASN A 93 -5.75 -8.14 -8.83
CA ASN A 93 -4.87 -8.93 -9.69
C ASN A 93 -4.84 -10.41 -9.30
N LEU A 94 -4.88 -10.72 -8.00
CA LEU A 94 -4.98 -12.11 -7.54
C LEU A 94 -6.28 -12.78 -8.01
N ILE A 95 -7.41 -12.07 -7.95
CA ILE A 95 -8.71 -12.55 -8.47
C ILE A 95 -8.65 -12.79 -9.98
N LYS A 96 -8.02 -11.89 -10.75
CA LYS A 96 -7.85 -12.08 -12.20
C LYS A 96 -7.00 -13.31 -12.54
N ILE A 97 -5.96 -13.58 -11.76
CA ILE A 97 -5.11 -14.77 -11.94
C ILE A 97 -5.86 -16.05 -11.55
N SER A 98 -6.61 -16.04 -10.45
CA SER A 98 -7.37 -17.22 -10.00
C SER A 98 -8.57 -17.55 -10.89
N GLY A 99 -9.23 -16.52 -11.45
CA GLY A 99 -10.40 -16.66 -12.32
C GLY A 99 -10.09 -16.99 -13.78
N GLY A 100 -8.84 -16.84 -14.23
CA GLY A 100 -8.51 -17.09 -15.64
C GLY A 100 -7.07 -16.81 -16.04
N ALA A 101 -6.09 -17.57 -15.56
CA ALA A 101 -4.84 -17.74 -16.28
C ALA A 101 -4.06 -18.96 -15.79
N ARG A 102 -4.10 -20.04 -16.58
CA ARG A 102 -3.04 -21.04 -16.57
C ARG A 102 -1.78 -20.35 -17.10
N VAL A 103 -0.80 -20.08 -16.25
CA VAL A 103 0.54 -19.64 -16.67
C VAL A 103 1.10 -20.74 -17.59
N ARG A 104 0.92 -20.57 -18.90
CA ARG A 104 1.63 -21.37 -19.90
C ARG A 104 2.85 -20.57 -20.33
N ARG A 105 3.97 -20.94 -19.70
CA ARG A 105 5.37 -20.74 -20.11
C ARG A 105 5.73 -19.33 -20.58
N GLY A 106 6.49 -18.65 -19.71
CA GLY A 106 7.02 -17.31 -19.95
C GLY A 106 7.76 -17.16 -21.29
N ARG A 107 7.25 -16.25 -22.11
CA ARG A 107 7.95 -15.07 -22.66
C ARG A 107 6.95 -14.34 -23.55
N ILE A 108 6.83 -13.03 -23.36
CA ILE A 108 6.16 -12.16 -24.32
C ILE A 108 7.24 -11.64 -25.26
N VAL A 109 7.11 -11.96 -26.55
CA VAL A 109 7.73 -11.18 -27.63
C VAL A 109 6.68 -11.08 -28.74
N THR A 110 6.37 -9.83 -29.09
CA THR A 110 5.47 -9.23 -30.11
C THR A 110 4.38 -10.09 -30.74
#